data_AF-A0A937TG78-F1
#
_entry.id   AF-A0A937TG78-F1
#
_cell.length_a   1.000
_cell.length_b   1.000
_cell.length_c   1.000
_cell.angle_alpha   90.00
_cell.angle_beta   90.00
_cell.angle_gamma   90.00
#
_symmetry.space_group_name_H-M   'P 1'
#
loop_
_entity.id
_entity.type
_entity.pdbx_description
1 polymer ?
#
loop_
_entity_poly.entity_id
_entity_poly.type
_entity_poly.pdbx_seq_one_letter_code
_entity_poly.pdbx_strand_id
1 'polypeptide(L)'
;MQLQLQQRKVRLNVQISSGLKKKLTELSAFQGKRVSTLVRESIEEKLQDIEKKIFEEKMKCAYQALSEENLEISEDFEYADSENL
;
A
#
# COMPACT_ATOMS: atom_id res chain seq x y z
N MET A 1 5.91 18.70 -16.58
CA MET A 1 4.51 19.17 -16.55
C MET A 1 3.76 18.34 -15.51
N GLN A 2 3.34 18.95 -14.40
CA GLN A 2 2.52 18.26 -13.41
C GLN A 2 1.13 18.02 -14.01
N LEU A 3 0.83 16.77 -14.35
CA LEU A 3 -0.53 16.34 -14.69
C LEU A 3 -1.39 16.52 -13.44
N GLN A 4 -2.03 17.67 -13.32
CA GLN A 4 -3.21 17.81 -12.48
C GLN A 4 -4.30 16.94 -13.11
N LEU A 5 -4.24 15.64 -12.85
CA LEU A 5 -5.37 14.73 -12.95
C LEU A 5 -6.45 15.34 -12.07
N GLN A 6 -7.33 16.15 -12.66
CA GLN A 6 -8.58 16.51 -12.02
C GLN A 6 -9.27 15.19 -11.70
N GLN A 7 -9.20 14.78 -10.43
CA GLN A 7 -9.77 13.54 -9.95
C GLN A 7 -11.28 13.63 -10.19
N ARG A 8 -11.71 13.10 -11.32
CA ARG A 8 -13.10 13.11 -11.73
C ARG A 8 -13.85 12.29 -10.69
N LYS A 9 -14.69 12.94 -9.89
CA LYS A 9 -15.42 12.27 -8.82
C LYS A 9 -16.43 11.29 -9.45
N VAL A 10 -16.18 10.00 -9.30
CA VAL A 10 -17.08 8.94 -9.76
C VAL A 10 -17.98 8.49 -8.62
N ARG A 11 -19.25 8.19 -8.91
CA ARG A 11 -20.17 7.60 -7.94
C ARG A 11 -20.10 6.08 -8.02
N LEU A 12 -19.91 5.43 -6.88
CA LEU A 12 -19.98 3.99 -6.72
C LEU A 12 -21.25 3.64 -5.92
N ASN A 13 -22.11 2.80 -6.50
CA ASN A 13 -23.28 2.27 -5.82
C ASN A 13 -22.97 0.86 -5.33
N VAL A 14 -23.05 0.63 -4.01
CA VAL A 14 -22.78 -0.66 -3.39
C VAL A 14 -23.96 -1.12 -2.55
N GLN A 15 -24.19 -2.44 -2.52
CA GLN A 15 -25.10 -3.07 -1.57
C GLN A 15 -24.30 -3.62 -0.40
N ILE A 16 -24.75 -3.33 0.81
CA ILE A 16 -24.13 -3.79 2.06
C ILE A 16 -25.20 -4.35 2.99
N SER A 17 -24.79 -5.23 3.89
CA SER A 17 -25.71 -5.78 4.88
C SER A 17 -26.24 -4.70 5.83
N SER A 18 -27.46 -4.91 6.33
CA SER A 18 -28.10 -3.99 7.28
C SER A 18 -27.27 -3.80 8.56
N GLY A 19 -26.63 -4.86 9.04
CA GLY A 19 -25.72 -4.82 10.18
C GLY A 19 -24.49 -3.94 9.92
N LEU A 20 -23.89 -4.04 8.73
CA LEU A 20 -22.75 -3.21 8.36
C LEU A 20 -23.14 -1.73 8.27
N LYS A 21 -24.32 -1.43 7.70
CA LYS A 21 -24.84 -0.07 7.62
C LYS A 21 -25.01 0.55 9.02
N LYS A 22 -25.57 -0.20 9.97
CA LYS A 22 -25.72 0.28 11.37
C LYS A 22 -24.37 0.62 11.99
N LYS A 23 -23.40 -0.31 11.91
CA LYS A 23 -22.04 -0.09 12.42
C LYS A 23 -21.36 1.12 11.78
N LEU A 24 -21.51 1.30 10.46
CA LEU A 24 -20.98 2.47 9.76
C LEU A 24 -21.59 3.77 10.29
N THR A 25 -22.90 3.81 10.53
CA THR A 25 -23.57 4.99 11.09
C THR A 25 -23.10 5.29 12.50
N GLU A 26 -22.98 4.28 13.37
CA GLU A 26 -22.49 4.43 14.75
C GLU A 26 -21.05 4.94 14.80
N LEU A 27 -20.14 4.31 14.05
CA LEU A 27 -18.72 4.70 13.99
C LEU A 27 -18.53 6.08 13.36
N SER A 28 -19.31 6.39 12.33
CA SER A 28 -19.31 7.71 11.70
C SER A 28 -19.74 8.80 12.68
N ALA A 29 -20.78 8.55 13.48
CA ALA A 29 -21.24 9.47 14.51
C ALA A 29 -20.17 9.65 15.61
N PHE A 30 -19.55 8.57 16.06
CA PHE A 30 -18.49 8.60 17.06
C PHE A 30 -17.29 9.45 16.62
N GLN A 31 -16.88 9.34 15.35
CA GLN A 31 -15.76 10.12 14.81
C GLN A 31 -16.15 11.54 14.37
N GLY A 32 -17.43 11.93 14.46
CA GLY A 32 -17.93 13.21 13.95
C GLY A 32 -17.81 13.37 12.43
N LYS A 33 -17.69 12.28 11.69
CA LYS A 33 -17.53 12.27 10.22
C LYS A 33 -18.84 11.89 9.53
N ARG A 34 -18.93 12.14 8.23
CA ARG A 34 -20.01 11.60 7.37
C ARG A 34 -19.67 10.17 6.98
N VAL A 35 -20.69 9.31 6.85
CA VAL A 35 -20.51 7.91 6.45
C VAL A 35 -19.76 7.80 5.12
N SER A 36 -20.06 8.68 4.16
CA SER A 36 -19.37 8.70 2.87
C SER A 36 -17.90 9.12 2.94
N THR A 37 -17.53 9.94 3.93
CA THR A 37 -16.13 10.30 4.19
C THR A 37 -15.40 9.12 4.81
N LEU A 38 -15.99 8.51 5.85
CA LEU A 38 -15.41 7.34 6.51
C LEU A 38 -15.19 6.19 5.51
N VAL A 39 -16.21 5.87 4.69
CA VAL A 39 -16.10 4.82 3.67
C VAL A 39 -15.02 5.13 2.65
N ARG A 40 -14.88 6.39 2.23
CA ARG A 40 -13.82 6.78 1.27
C ARG A 40 -12.43 6.59 1.88
N GLU A 41 -12.21 7.13 3.07
CA GLU A 41 -10.93 7.03 3.78
C GLU A 41 -10.54 5.57 3.98
N SER A 42 -11.48 4.72 4.44
CA SER A 42 -11.21 3.30 4.62
C SER A 42 -10.91 2.55 3.32
N ILE A 43 -11.53 2.94 2.20
CA ILE A 43 -11.21 2.38 0.88
C ILE A 43 -9.80 2.80 0.45
N GLU A 44 -9.46 4.08 0.60
CA GLU A 44 -8.13 4.62 0.23
C GLU A 44 -7.02 3.95 1.05
N GLU A 45 -7.19 3.85 2.37
CA GLU A 45 -6.26 3.14 3.26
C GLU A 45 -6.10 1.68 2.85
N LYS A 46 -7.21 0.99 2.55
CA LYS A 46 -7.14 -0.41 2.15
C LYS A 46 -6.45 -0.62 0.80
N LEU A 47 -6.63 0.30 -0.14
CA LEU A 47 -5.94 0.25 -1.44
C LEU A 47 -4.43 0.46 -1.26
N GLN A 48 -4.02 1.43 -0.44
CA GLN A 48 -2.60 1.66 -0.13
C GLN A 48 -1.95 0.42 0.49
N ASP A 49 -2.63 -0.25 1.42
CA ASP A 49 -2.16 -1.50 2.02
C ASP A 49 -1.97 -2.61 0.97
N ILE A 50 -2.90 -2.72 0.02
CA ILE A 50 -2.83 -3.72 -1.05
C ILE A 50 -1.66 -3.40 -1.99
N GLU A 51 -1.52 -2.14 -2.41
CA GLU A 51 -0.42 -1.69 -3.26
C GLU A 51 0.93 -1.93 -2.61
N LYS A 52 1.06 -1.61 -1.31
CA LYS A 52 2.27 -1.87 -0.53
C LYS A 52 2.64 -3.35 -0.54
N LYS A 53 1.67 -4.25 -0.28
CA LYS A 53 1.91 -5.70 -0.30
C LYS A 53 2.35 -6.20 -1.68
N ILE A 54 1.73 -5.70 -2.74
CA ILE A 54 2.13 -6.04 -4.11
C ILE A 54 3.57 -5.58 -4.38
N PHE A 55 3.92 -4.38 -3.94
CA PHE A 55 5.27 -3.84 -4.10
C PHE A 55 6.31 -4.65 -3.33
N GLU A 56 6.04 -4.98 -2.06
CA GLU A 56 6.92 -5.80 -1.22
C GLU A 56 7.15 -7.18 -1.84
N GLU A 57 6.12 -7.84 -2.36
CA GLU A 57 6.27 -9.14 -3.01
C GLU A 57 7.11 -9.03 -4.30
N LYS A 58 6.88 -8.00 -5.12
CA LYS A 58 7.70 -7.75 -6.31
C LYS A 58 9.17 -7.52 -5.96
N MET A 59 9.44 -6.76 -4.91
CA MET A 59 10.81 -6.52 -4.44
C MET A 59 11.45 -7.81 -3.96
N LYS A 60 10.75 -8.60 -3.16
CA LYS A 60 11.22 -9.92 -2.72
C LYS A 60 11.59 -10.81 -3.89
N CYS A 61 10.73 -10.92 -4.91
CA CYS A 61 11.01 -11.69 -6.11
C CYS A 61 12.24 -11.16 -6.87
N ALA A 62 12.39 -9.84 -6.98
CA ALA A 62 13.54 -9.23 -7.65
C ALA A 62 14.86 -9.52 -6.92
N TYR A 63 14.90 -9.37 -5.60
CA TYR A 63 16.08 -9.70 -4.80
C TYR A 63 16.43 -11.18 -4.87
N GLN A 64 15.44 -12.07 -4.86
CA GLN A 64 15.66 -13.50 -5.02
C GLN A 64 16.20 -13.86 -6.41
N ALA A 65 15.70 -13.21 -7.46
CA ALA A 65 16.19 -13.44 -8.83
C ALA A 65 17.66 -13.01 -9.01
N LEU A 66 18.10 -12.02 -8.24
CA LEU A 66 19.48 -11.50 -8.28
C LEU A 66 20.38 -12.11 -7.19
N SER A 67 19.95 -13.16 -6.49
CA SER A 67 20.66 -13.62 -5.29
C SER A 67 22.05 -14.16 -5.60
N GLU A 68 22.22 -14.90 -6.70
CA GLU A 68 23.51 -15.48 -7.09
C GLU A 68 24.51 -14.39 -7.50
N GLU A 69 24.09 -13.48 -8.39
CA GLU A 69 24.92 -12.34 -8.82
C GLU A 69 25.28 -11.41 -7.66
N ASN A 70 24.33 -11.11 -6.77
CA ASN A 70 24.61 -10.28 -5.59
C ASN A 70 25.60 -10.95 -4.63
N LEU A 71 25.58 -12.29 -4.53
CA LEU A 71 26.51 -13.04 -3.68
C LEU A 71 27.91 -13.01 -4.29
N GLU A 72 28.03 -13.26 -5.60
CA GLU A 72 29.30 -13.20 -6.33
C GLU A 72 29.95 -11.81 -6.21
N ILE A 73 29.17 -10.74 -6.40
CA ILE A 73 29.65 -9.37 -6.17
C ILE A 73 30.08 -9.18 -4.71
N SER A 74 29.31 -9.67 -3.74
CA SER A 74 29.67 -9.49 -2.32
C SER A 74 31.00 -10.18 -1.97
N GLU A 75 31.27 -11.35 -2.54
CA GLU A 75 32.54 -12.08 -2.39
C GLU A 75 33.71 -11.32 -3.04
N ASP A 76 33.50 -10.75 -4.23
CA ASP A 76 34.53 -9.96 -4.94
C ASP A 76 34.98 -8.72 -4.16
N PHE A 77 34.10 -8.14 -3.34
CA PHE A 77 34.40 -6.94 -2.53
C PHE A 77 34.83 -7.25 -1.09
N GLU A 78 34.78 -8.52 -0.64
CA GLU A 78 35.09 -8.91 0.74
C GLU A 78 36.49 -8.46 1.19
N TYR A 79 37.49 -8.60 0.31
CA TYR A 79 38.86 -8.19 0.59
C TYR A 79 38.99 -6.66 0.77
N ALA A 80 38.34 -5.88 -0.10
CA ALA A 80 38.38 -4.41 -0.03
C ALA A 80 37.65 -3.87 1.22
N ASP A 81 36.56 -4.51 1.63
CA ASP A 81 35.84 -4.15 2.87
C ASP A 81 36.66 -4.49 4.13
N SER A 82 37.49 -5.52 4.07
CA SER A 82 38.37 -5.92 5.19
C SER A 82 39.55 -4.99 5.45
N GLU A 83 39.92 -4.12 4.49
CA GLU A 83 41.02 -3.16 4.63
C GLU A 83 40.68 -1.96 5.54
N ASN A 84 39.41 -1.80 5.96
CA ASN A 84 38.94 -0.73 6.86
C ASN A 84 38.75 -1.18 8.33
N LEU A 85 39.24 -2.36 8.71
CA LEU A 85 39.29 -2.87 10.10
C LEU A 85 40.61 -2.53 10.78
#